data_AF-A0A6M8V6U5-F1
#
_entry.id   AF-A0A6M8V6U5-F1
#
_cell.length_a   1.000
_cell.length_b   1.000
_cell.length_c   1.000
_cell.angle_alpha   90.00
_cell.angle_beta   90.00
_cell.angle_gamma   90.00
#
_symmetry.space_group_name_H-M   'P 1'
#
loop_
_entity.id
_entity.type
_entity.pdbx_description
1 polymer ?
#
loop_
_entity_poly.entity_id
_entity_poly.type
_entity_poly.pdbx_seq_one_letter_code
_entity_poly.pdbx_strand_id
1 'polypeptide(L)' 'MLASVGKILADANINIAGLSLGRIEKGKQALTFINIDSRIPDSILQVIKSLDGIFEVYQIII' A
#
# COMPACT_ATOMS: atom_id res chain seq x y z
N MET A 1 0.78 -0.48 -9.93
CA MET A 1 0.26 -0.69 -8.56
C MET A 1 1.00 0.15 -7.52
N LEU A 2 2.30 -0.06 -7.27
CA LEU A 2 3.01 0.67 -6.20
C LEU A 2 2.92 2.20 -6.34
N ALA A 3 3.11 2.74 -7.55
CA ALA A 3 2.96 4.17 -7.81
C ALA A 3 1.55 4.70 -7.48
N SER A 4 0.50 3.92 -7.77
CA SER A 4 -0.89 4.28 -7.46
C SER A 4 -1.12 4.35 -5.95
N VAL A 5 -0.61 3.37 -5.21
CA VAL A 5 -0.69 3.37 -3.73
C VAL A 5 0.09 4.55 -3.15
N GLY A 6 1.30 4.79 -3.64
CA GLY A 6 2.11 5.94 -3.22
C GLY A 6 1.41 7.28 -3.46
N LYS A 7 0.73 7.45 -4.61
CA LYS A 7 -0.07 8.64 -4.87
C LYS A 7 -1.23 8.78 -3.88
N ILE A 8 -1.99 7.71 -3.61
CA ILE A 8 -3.11 7.76 -2.66
C ILE A 8 -2.64 8.17 -1.26
N LEU A 9 -1.50 7.63 -0.81
CA LEU A 9 -0.92 8.00 0.48
C LEU A 9 -0.48 9.47 0.49
N ALA A 10 0.15 9.94 -0.58
CA ALA A 10 0.56 11.34 -0.72
C ALA A 10 -0.65 12.30 -0.76
N ASP A 11 -1.71 11.96 -1.50
CA ASP A 11 -2.96 12.74 -1.57
C ASP A 11 -3.66 12.79 -0.18
N ALA A 12 -3.47 11.75 0.64
CA ALA A 12 -3.93 11.70 2.03
C ALA A 12 -2.95 12.33 3.04
N ASN A 13 -1.84 12.92 2.58
CA ASN A 13 -0.79 13.53 3.39
C ASN A 13 -0.16 12.56 4.42
N ILE A 14 0.01 11.30 4.02
CA ILE A 14 0.64 10.23 4.82
C ILE A 14 2.07 10.00 4.31
N ASN A 15 3.08 10.12 5.17
CA ASN A 15 4.45 9.89 4.75
C ASN A 15 4.83 8.41 4.82
N ILE A 16 5.77 8.02 3.95
CA ILE A 16 6.34 6.68 3.91
C ILE A 16 7.70 6.73 4.62
N ALA A 17 7.81 6.03 5.75
CA ALA A 17 9.04 5.87 6.51
C ALA A 17 9.96 4.78 5.92
N GLY A 18 9.37 3.78 5.24
CA GLY A 18 10.12 2.69 4.64
C GLY A 18 9.26 1.84 3.71
N LEU A 19 9.90 1.20 2.74
CA LEU A 19 9.22 0.36 1.76
C LEU A 19 10.07 -0.88 1.45
N SER A 20 9.42 -2.04 1.49
CA SER A 20 10.01 -3.32 1.09
C SER A 20 9.09 -4.00 0.08
N LEU A 21 9.63 -4.41 -1.06
CA LEU A 21 8.90 -5.09 -2.13
C LEU A 21 9.57 -6.42 -2.45
N GLY A 22 8.84 -7.52 -2.26
CA GLY A 22 9.23 -8.86 -2.67
C GLY A 22 8.35 -9.37 -3.81
N ARG A 23 8.91 -10.12 -4.75
CA ARG A 23 8.16 -10.87 -5.77
C ARG A 23 8.87 -12.18 -6.07
N ILE A 24 8.09 -13.20 -6.42
CA ILE A 24 8.65 -14.51 -6.80
C ILE A 24 9.33 -14.39 -8.17
N GLU A 25 8.62 -13.84 -9.15
CA GLU A 25 9.13 -13.62 -10.50
C GLU A 25 8.50 -12.36 -11.13
N LYS A 26 9.10 -11.88 -12.23
CA LYS A 26 8.59 -10.70 -12.93
C LYS A 26 7.20 -10.99 -13.51
N GLY A 27 6.23 -10.12 -13.23
CA GLY A 27 4.86 -10.23 -13.76
C GLY A 27 3.93 -11.13 -12.95
N LYS A 28 4.41 -11.75 -11.87
CA LYS A 28 3.56 -12.44 -10.88
C LYS A 28 3.28 -11.55 -9.67
N GLN A 29 2.63 -12.17 -8.69
CA GLN A 29 2.29 -11.56 -7.41
C GLN A 29 3.54 -11.02 -6.70
N ALA A 30 3.33 -9.88 -6.05
CA ALA A 30 4.30 -9.20 -5.23
C ALA A 30 3.69 -8.91 -3.87
N LEU A 31 4.51 -8.96 -2.82
CA LEU A 31 4.15 -8.53 -1.48
C LEU A 31 4.89 -7.23 -1.18
N THR A 32 4.17 -6.21 -0.77
CA THR A 32 4.74 -4.90 -0.40
C THR A 32 4.44 -4.62 1.06
N PHE A 33 5.47 -4.27 1.82
CA PHE A 33 5.34 -3.66 3.14
C PHE A 33 5.65 -2.17 3.02
N ILE A 34 4.79 -1.34 3.58
CA ILE A 34 4.94 0.11 3.61
C ILE A 34 4.82 0.54 5.06
N ASN A 35 5.92 1.04 5.61
CA ASN A 35 5.93 1.68 6.92
C ASN A 35 5.52 3.14 6.75
N ILE A 36 4.57 3.59 7.54
CA ILE A 36 3.96 4.92 7.47
C ILE A 36 3.99 5.59 8.84
N ASP A 37 3.89 6.91 8.84
CA ASP A 37 3.96 7.73 10.06
C ASP A 37 2.61 7.94 10.75
N SER A 38 1.52 7.53 10.11
CA SER A 38 0.16 7.81 10.55
C SER A 38 -0.79 6.68 10.20
N ARG A 39 -1.91 6.58 10.95
CA ARG A 39 -2.92 5.56 10.71
C ARG A 39 -3.66 5.85 9.40
N ILE A 40 -3.82 4.83 8.55
CA ILE A 40 -4.64 4.95 7.34
C ILE A 40 -6.13 4.93 7.74
N PRO A 41 -6.93 5.92 7.33
CA PRO A 41 -8.38 5.86 7.49
C PRO A 41 -8.99 4.72 6.69
N ASP A 42 -10.05 4.08 7.21
CA ASP A 42 -10.69 2.94 6.54
C ASP A 42 -11.16 3.29 5.11
N SER A 43 -11.62 4.51 4.88
CA SER A 43 -12.01 5.00 3.54
C SER A 43 -10.86 4.93 2.53
N ILE A 44 -9.65 5.34 2.93
CA ILE A 44 -8.44 5.27 2.09
C ILE A 44 -8.01 3.82 1.90
N LEU A 45 -8.11 2.99 2.94
CA LEU A 45 -7.81 1.57 2.85
C LEU A 45 -8.73 0.87 1.84
N GLN A 46 -10.02 1.22 1.80
CA GLN A 46 -10.96 0.70 0.80
C GLN A 46 -10.63 1.16 -0.62
N VAL A 47 -10.20 2.42 -0.81
CA VAL A 47 -9.74 2.91 -2.11
C VAL A 47 -8.55 2.07 -2.60
N ILE A 48 -7.57 1.80 -1.73
CA ILE A 48 -6.41 0.96 -2.07
C ILE A 48 -6.88 -0.47 -2.43
N LYS A 49 -7.79 -1.06 -1.66
CA LYS A 49 -8.34 -2.40 -1.92
C LYS A 49 -9.07 -2.49 -3.26
N SER A 50 -9.67 -1.40 -3.73
CA SER A 50 -10.41 -1.36 -4.99
C SER A 50 -9.52 -1.26 -6.24
N LEU A 51 -8.20 -1.07 -6.08
CA LEU A 51 -7.29 -0.97 -7.22
C LEU A 51 -7.15 -2.31 -7.94
N ASP A 52 -7.18 -2.28 -9.27
CA ASP A 52 -6.92 -3.46 -10.08
C ASP A 52 -5.54 -4.06 -9.79
N GLY A 53 -5.50 -5.38 -9.60
CA GLY A 53 -4.31 -6.14 -9.23
C GLY A 53 -3.97 -6.17 -7.73
N ILE A 54 -4.73 -5.51 -6.85
CA ILE A 54 -4.64 -5.71 -5.40
C ILE A 54 -5.52 -6.90 -5.01
N PHE A 55 -4.88 -7.95 -4.47
CA PHE A 55 -5.59 -9.13 -3.95
C PHE A 55 -6.04 -8.91 -2.51
N GLU A 56 -5.12 -8.41 -1.67
CA GLU A 56 -5.34 -8.23 -0.25
C GLU A 56 -4.55 -7.01 0.24
N VAL A 57 -5.10 -6.30 1.23
CA VAL A 57 -4.43 -5.19 1.90
C VAL A 57 -4.84 -5.16 3.37
N TYR A 58 -3.85 -5.03 4.24
CA TYR A 58 -4.01 -4.99 5.68
C TYR A 58 -3.23 -3.82 6.26
N GLN A 59 -3.82 -3.11 7.21
CA GLN A 59 -3.08 -2.25 8.11
C GLN A 59 -2.79 -3.02 9.39
N ILE A 60 -1.51 -3.07 9.76
CA ILE A 60 -1.05 -3.69 11.02
C ILE A 60 -0.67 -2.56 11.96
N ILE A 61 -1.20 -2.59 13.19
CA ILE A 61 -0.87 -1.64 14.25
C ILE A 61 -0.07 -2.42 15.30
N ILE A 62 1.14 -1.93 15.58
CA ILE A 62 2.09 -2.49 16.57
C ILE A 62 2.11 -1.58 17.79
#